data_AF-A0A229UH07-F1
#
_entry.id   AF-A0A229UH07-F1
#
_cell.length_a   1.000
_cell.length_b   1.000
_cell.length_c   1.000
_cell.angle_alpha   90.00
_cell.angle_beta   90.00
_cell.angle_gamma   90.00
#
_symmetry.space_group_name_H-M   'P 1'
#
loop_
_entity.id
_entity.type
_entity.pdbx_description
1 polymer ?
#
loop_
_entity_poly.entity_id
_entity_poly.type
_entity_poly.pdbx_seq_one_letter_code
_entity_poly.pdbx_strand_id
1 'polypeptide(L)'
;MFDRTSVFGGIGRVFGLREMDGAFTFCRRFCRATTDHVDHCNGDETACGDSRAMCGVGWHDRSNVSQRNLFKADRLARCDSSGHRRLFILSGDGSDPDCRENPLTEWKVENNMIKYIQPAPVSEADGMVSEMFKQIKRDFGLVGDLFVMHSLSPSLLAGVWAAFRETEMVGIVPRAIKEAVATAVAKANECPFCMDAHSTMLMAVGESDVAYQILGGQIGEISDRKLRSIVEWTLATRVPHSPILQEPPFTAKETPEIIGTLVMNNYITRMIDVLLTNKSLISVKNSFFSKLTKRLVALLFSSNLKKEKTIGDSLVFLRDAQLPDDLSWASSNPVISKALANLAAAVDQAGEADLDDATRSVIKQYVDEWNGAKPSVGRGWVEQVVKPLDAPSQAAARLCLLTAIAPYQIDDTLIDEFRAFFIEDRQLLNVLAWASFTVARKIGSHLTVPV
;
A
#
# COMPACT_ATOMS: atom_id res chain seq x y z
N MET A 1 25.33 -52.18 -0.48
CA MET A 1 26.81 -52.28 -0.57
C MET A 1 27.12 -52.56 -2.04
N PHE A 2 27.33 -51.53 -2.85
CA PHE A 2 27.98 -51.67 -4.16
C PHE A 2 28.67 -50.36 -4.52
N ASP A 3 29.81 -50.55 -5.15
CA ASP A 3 31.00 -49.71 -5.17
C ASP A 3 31.03 -48.74 -6.37
N ARG A 4 31.92 -47.76 -6.29
CA ARG A 4 32.12 -46.61 -7.17
C ARG A 4 32.95 -46.95 -8.43
N THR A 5 32.94 -45.97 -9.36
CA THR A 5 33.98 -45.60 -10.34
C THR A 5 34.17 -46.53 -11.57
N SER A 6 34.29 -46.09 -12.83
CA SER A 6 34.68 -44.80 -13.41
C SER A 6 34.69 -44.82 -14.96
N VAL A 7 34.80 -43.62 -15.56
CA VAL A 7 35.46 -43.25 -16.84
C VAL A 7 34.73 -43.43 -18.19
N PHE A 8 34.27 -42.28 -18.69
CA PHE A 8 34.44 -41.66 -20.02
C PHE A 8 34.78 -42.48 -21.29
N GLY A 9 34.08 -42.10 -22.37
CA GLY A 9 34.51 -42.18 -23.78
C GLY A 9 33.44 -42.85 -24.66
N GLY A 10 32.88 -42.29 -25.72
CA GLY A 10 33.06 -41.04 -26.44
C GLY A 10 32.41 -41.17 -27.82
N ILE A 11 31.86 -40.06 -28.32
CA ILE A 11 31.80 -39.64 -29.75
C ILE A 11 30.91 -40.49 -30.67
N GLY A 12 29.79 -39.96 -31.18
CA GLY A 12 29.71 -39.05 -32.34
C GLY A 12 29.54 -39.88 -33.62
N ARG A 13 28.63 -39.63 -34.56
CA ARG A 13 28.41 -38.42 -35.36
C ARG A 13 27.26 -38.74 -36.32
N VAL A 14 26.42 -37.77 -36.65
CA VAL A 14 25.80 -37.63 -37.98
C VAL A 14 25.70 -36.13 -38.26
N PHE A 15 26.72 -35.62 -38.99
CA PHE A 15 26.82 -34.44 -39.88
C PHE A 15 26.25 -33.07 -39.41
N GLY A 16 26.93 -31.92 -39.51
CA GLY A 16 28.17 -31.52 -40.19
C GLY A 16 28.42 -30.02 -39.96
N LEU A 17 29.71 -29.66 -39.87
CA LEU A 17 30.29 -28.39 -39.44
C LEU A 17 30.09 -27.21 -40.42
N ARG A 18 30.01 -25.96 -39.90
CA ARG A 18 31.13 -25.00 -39.95
C ARG A 18 30.93 -23.76 -39.06
N GLU A 19 32.06 -23.39 -38.45
CA GLU A 19 32.36 -22.39 -37.41
C GLU A 19 32.17 -20.92 -37.81
N MET A 20 31.94 -20.07 -36.80
CA MET A 20 32.75 -18.86 -36.57
C MET A 20 32.64 -18.40 -35.11
N ASP A 21 33.78 -18.42 -34.42
CA ASP A 21 34.02 -17.89 -33.08
C ASP A 21 33.92 -16.37 -33.03
N GLY A 22 33.31 -15.82 -31.97
CA GLY A 22 33.45 -14.40 -31.64
C GLY A 22 32.36 -13.85 -30.73
N ALA A 23 32.47 -14.04 -29.41
CA ALA A 23 31.93 -13.12 -28.39
C ALA A 23 32.28 -13.58 -26.96
N PHE A 24 33.55 -13.53 -26.58
CA PHE A 24 33.95 -13.54 -25.17
C PHE A 24 35.16 -12.62 -24.96
N THR A 25 35.01 -11.33 -25.25
CA THR A 25 36.02 -10.32 -24.90
C THR A 25 35.41 -8.92 -24.79
N PHE A 26 34.75 -8.59 -23.66
CA PHE A 26 34.42 -7.20 -23.34
C PHE A 26 34.40 -6.89 -21.84
N CYS A 27 35.39 -7.39 -21.08
CA CYS A 27 35.54 -6.98 -19.67
C CYS A 27 37.00 -6.84 -19.18
N ARG A 28 37.97 -6.65 -20.09
CA ARG A 28 39.38 -6.34 -19.74
C ARG A 28 40.03 -5.42 -20.75
N ARG A 29 39.54 -4.19 -20.88
CA ARG A 29 40.23 -3.15 -21.65
C ARG A 29 39.90 -1.76 -21.11
N PHE A 30 40.37 -1.45 -19.90
CA PHE A 30 40.60 -0.05 -19.48
C PHE A 30 41.62 0.13 -18.32
N CYS A 31 42.25 -0.94 -17.83
CA CYS A 31 43.38 -0.84 -16.90
C CYS A 31 44.56 -1.65 -17.41
N ARG A 32 45.34 -1.06 -18.32
CA ARG A 32 46.77 -1.32 -18.62
C ARG A 32 47.14 -0.67 -19.96
N ALA A 33 47.44 0.62 -19.91
CA ALA A 33 48.26 1.32 -20.90
C ALA A 33 48.61 2.70 -20.32
N THR A 34 49.67 2.75 -19.51
CA THR A 34 50.64 3.86 -19.39
C THR A 34 51.49 3.62 -18.12
N THR A 35 52.31 2.59 -18.18
CA THR A 35 53.58 2.50 -17.45
C THR A 35 54.53 1.90 -18.45
N ASP A 36 55.50 2.70 -18.89
CA ASP A 36 56.86 2.33 -19.28
C ASP A 36 57.41 3.39 -20.24
N HIS A 37 58.21 4.32 -19.70
CA HIS A 37 59.58 4.56 -20.16
C HIS A 37 60.23 5.65 -19.29
N VAL A 38 61.09 5.19 -18.39
CA VAL A 38 62.21 5.94 -17.83
C VAL A 38 63.41 5.50 -18.66
N ASP A 39 64.15 6.44 -19.27
CA ASP A 39 65.62 6.42 -19.25
C ASP A 39 66.27 7.67 -19.87
N HIS A 40 67.15 8.26 -19.05
CA HIS A 40 68.45 8.90 -19.33
C HIS A 40 68.60 10.40 -19.65
N CYS A 41 69.54 10.98 -18.88
CA CYS A 41 69.89 12.37 -18.63
C CYS A 41 70.85 13.01 -19.66
N ASN A 42 70.76 14.34 -19.83
CA ASN A 42 71.78 15.37 -19.49
C ASN A 42 71.69 16.58 -20.41
N GLY A 43 71.67 17.78 -19.82
CA GLY A 43 71.80 19.06 -20.52
C GLY A 43 71.09 20.17 -19.78
N ASP A 44 71.84 20.87 -18.92
CA ASP A 44 71.41 22.03 -18.14
C ASP A 44 70.98 23.25 -19.00
N GLU A 45 70.30 24.16 -18.31
CA GLU A 45 70.03 25.57 -18.63
C GLU A 45 68.76 25.88 -19.44
N THR A 46 67.65 26.14 -18.75
CA THR A 46 67.13 27.52 -18.53
C THR A 46 65.75 27.51 -17.85
N ALA A 47 65.55 28.48 -16.95
CA ALA A 47 64.53 28.50 -15.92
C ALA A 47 63.08 28.71 -16.41
N CYS A 48 62.15 27.97 -15.78
CA CYS A 48 60.70 28.14 -15.85
C CYS A 48 60.19 29.21 -14.88
N GLY A 49 59.11 29.89 -15.29
CA GLY A 49 57.92 29.99 -14.44
C GLY A 49 57.40 31.40 -14.21
N ASP A 50 56.39 31.81 -14.98
CA ASP A 50 55.39 32.77 -14.50
C ASP A 50 54.05 32.62 -15.23
N SER A 51 53.00 32.25 -14.49
CA SER A 51 51.64 32.82 -14.58
C SER A 51 50.71 32.16 -13.54
N ARG A 52 50.61 32.83 -12.39
CA ARG A 52 49.53 32.72 -11.40
C ARG A 52 48.28 33.50 -11.88
N ALA A 53 47.09 32.94 -11.68
CA ALA A 53 45.83 33.64 -11.43
C ALA A 53 44.78 32.59 -11.00
N MET A 54 43.90 32.77 -10.01
CA MET A 54 43.68 33.78 -9.00
C MET A 54 42.83 33.11 -7.90
N CYS A 55 43.20 33.30 -6.63
CA CYS A 55 42.33 33.05 -5.48
C CYS A 55 41.39 34.24 -5.28
N GLY A 56 40.13 33.98 -4.93
CA GLY A 56 39.17 34.98 -4.45
C GLY A 56 38.25 34.36 -3.41
N VAL A 57 38.55 34.64 -2.14
CA VAL A 57 37.76 34.30 -0.96
C VAL A 57 36.83 35.47 -0.67
N GLY A 58 35.56 35.20 -0.38
CA GLY A 58 34.61 36.20 0.12
C GLY A 58 33.55 35.51 1.00
N TRP A 59 33.59 35.79 2.30
CA TRP A 59 32.68 35.31 3.34
C TRP A 59 31.47 36.24 3.51
N HIS A 60 30.28 35.65 3.68
CA HIS A 60 29.13 36.03 4.54
C HIS A 60 27.83 35.42 3.97
N ASP A 61 26.78 35.05 4.72
CA ASP A 61 26.55 34.26 5.93
C ASP A 61 25.04 33.92 5.88
N ARG A 62 24.67 32.68 6.29
CA ARG A 62 23.37 32.15 6.82
C ARG A 62 22.02 32.58 6.17
N SER A 63 21.00 31.74 5.99
CA SER A 63 20.66 30.44 6.56
C SER A 63 19.46 29.85 5.81
N ASN A 64 19.61 28.65 5.25
CA ASN A 64 18.54 27.66 5.09
C ASN A 64 19.20 26.35 4.64
N VAL A 65 18.98 25.26 5.37
CA VAL A 65 18.75 23.89 4.86
C VAL A 65 18.74 22.93 6.06
N SER A 66 17.66 22.16 6.07
CA SER A 66 17.21 21.15 7.03
C SER A 66 18.28 20.18 7.52
N GLN A 67 18.34 20.03 8.85
CA GLN A 67 18.95 18.86 9.50
C GLN A 67 18.01 17.66 9.34
N ARG A 68 18.44 16.66 8.57
CA ARG A 68 17.89 15.30 8.61
C ARG A 68 18.73 14.46 9.57
N ASN A 69 18.04 13.90 10.55
CA ASN A 69 18.36 12.80 11.45
C ASN A 69 19.64 12.00 11.10
N LEU A 70 20.70 12.25 11.86
CA LEU A 70 21.82 11.34 12.08
C LEU A 70 21.75 10.82 13.52
N PHE A 71 20.98 9.75 13.75
CA PHE A 71 21.21 8.88 14.89
C PHE A 71 22.04 7.69 14.40
N LYS A 72 23.37 7.80 14.51
CA LYS A 72 24.27 6.65 14.47
C LYS A 72 24.67 6.32 15.89
N ALA A 73 24.45 5.07 16.24
CA ALA A 73 24.78 4.45 17.51
C ALA A 73 26.23 4.73 17.93
N ASP A 74 26.39 5.25 19.14
CA ASP A 74 27.64 5.31 19.87
C ASP A 74 28.18 3.89 20.07
N ARG A 75 29.32 3.60 19.47
CA ARG A 75 30.23 2.55 19.95
C ARG A 75 31.60 3.15 20.13
N LEU A 76 31.97 3.26 21.40
CA LEU A 76 33.24 3.75 21.93
C LEU A 76 34.44 3.16 21.17
N ALA A 77 35.14 4.02 20.42
CA ALA A 77 36.50 3.75 19.97
C ALA A 77 37.43 4.67 20.76
N ARG A 78 38.20 4.11 21.70
CA ARG A 78 39.35 4.79 22.29
C ARG A 78 40.49 4.79 21.26
N CYS A 79 41.06 5.96 21.02
CA CYS A 79 42.28 6.11 20.23
C CYS A 79 43.50 5.65 21.03
N ASP A 80 44.36 4.83 20.42
CA ASP A 80 45.76 4.67 20.81
C ASP A 80 46.65 5.45 19.83
N SER A 81 47.67 6.10 20.38
CA SER A 81 48.65 6.99 19.78
C SER A 81 49.65 6.28 18.86
N SER A 82 49.20 5.65 17.78
CA SER A 82 50.08 5.19 16.70
C SER A 82 49.34 4.83 15.40
N GLY A 83 48.44 5.70 14.92
CA GLY A 83 48.19 5.96 13.49
C GLY A 83 48.09 4.82 12.43
N HIS A 84 47.81 3.55 12.77
CA HIS A 84 47.71 2.45 11.80
C HIS A 84 46.47 1.57 12.05
N ARG A 85 45.64 1.36 11.01
CA ARG A 85 44.50 0.43 11.03
C ARG A 85 44.99 -1.00 10.75
N ARG A 86 44.80 -1.93 11.68
CA ARG A 86 44.86 -3.38 11.43
C ARG A 86 43.45 -3.98 11.48
N LEU A 87 43.13 -4.75 10.44
CA LEU A 87 41.91 -5.54 10.30
C LEU A 87 42.05 -6.79 11.19
N PHE A 88 41.27 -6.92 12.26
CA PHE A 88 41.18 -8.16 13.02
C PHE A 88 40.11 -9.07 12.40
N ILE A 89 40.56 -10.16 11.78
CA ILE A 89 39.70 -11.30 11.43
C ILE A 89 39.64 -12.16 12.68
N LEU A 90 38.48 -12.22 13.34
CA LEU A 90 38.23 -13.16 14.41
C LEU A 90 37.89 -14.53 13.79
N SER A 91 38.87 -15.43 13.79
CA SER A 91 38.68 -16.87 13.68
C SER A 91 38.11 -17.40 15.01
N GLY A 92 36.80 -17.68 15.03
CA GLY A 92 36.14 -18.40 16.11
C GLY A 92 36.23 -19.91 15.87
N ASP A 93 36.71 -20.64 16.88
CA ASP A 93 36.80 -22.09 16.93
C ASP A 93 35.43 -22.73 17.14
N GLY A 94 35.23 -23.90 16.53
CA GLY A 94 33.98 -24.63 16.60
C GLY A 94 33.79 -25.29 17.97
N SER A 95 32.80 -24.82 18.73
CA SER A 95 32.08 -25.64 19.72
C SER A 95 30.83 -24.91 20.25
N ASP A 96 29.81 -24.77 19.40
CA ASP A 96 28.44 -24.50 19.86
C ASP A 96 27.46 -25.43 19.11
N PRO A 97 26.81 -26.40 19.79
CA PRO A 97 26.00 -27.40 19.13
C PRO A 97 24.56 -26.98 18.80
N ASP A 98 24.15 -25.73 19.00
CA ASP A 98 22.73 -25.32 18.79
C ASP A 98 22.47 -24.38 17.58
N CYS A 99 23.47 -24.12 16.73
CA CYS A 99 23.25 -23.39 15.48
C CYS A 99 22.81 -24.32 14.33
N ARG A 100 21.55 -24.76 14.34
CA ARG A 100 20.85 -25.19 13.12
C ARG A 100 19.87 -24.11 12.68
N GLU A 101 20.41 -22.98 12.22
CA GLU A 101 19.63 -22.03 11.44
C GLU A 101 19.40 -22.59 10.03
N ASN A 102 18.14 -22.90 9.75
CA ASN A 102 17.65 -23.28 8.44
C ASN A 102 17.59 -22.02 7.54
N PRO A 103 18.38 -21.89 6.46
CA PRO A 103 18.53 -20.61 5.76
C PRO A 103 17.35 -20.19 4.87
N LEU A 104 16.15 -20.79 5.02
CA LEU A 104 15.05 -20.61 4.07
C LEU A 104 13.76 -20.03 4.66
N THR A 105 13.76 -19.51 5.88
CA THR A 105 12.57 -18.85 6.46
C THR A 105 12.94 -17.62 7.27
N GLU A 106 13.38 -16.55 6.60
CA GLU A 106 13.28 -15.20 7.17
C GLU A 106 13.21 -14.14 6.05
N TRP A 107 12.02 -13.94 5.51
CA TRP A 107 11.73 -12.71 4.77
C TRP A 107 11.46 -11.60 5.81
N LYS A 108 12.54 -11.00 6.34
CA LYS A 108 12.43 -9.69 7.01
C LYS A 108 12.06 -8.64 5.97
N VAL A 109 10.78 -8.36 5.82
CA VAL A 109 10.30 -7.18 5.11
C VAL A 109 10.21 -6.05 6.12
N GLU A 110 11.35 -5.45 6.47
CA GLU A 110 11.38 -4.08 7.00
C GLU A 110 11.26 -3.13 5.81
N ASN A 111 10.05 -2.95 5.29
CA ASN A 111 9.72 -1.85 4.40
C ASN A 111 8.52 -1.14 5.03
N ASN A 112 8.76 -0.07 5.78
CA ASN A 112 7.66 0.75 6.27
C ASN A 112 7.07 1.51 5.07
N MET A 113 6.10 0.89 4.41
CA MET A 113 5.45 1.45 3.21
C MET A 113 4.44 2.54 3.55
N ILE A 114 4.11 2.67 4.83
CA ILE A 114 3.20 3.67 5.38
C ILE A 114 3.95 5.00 5.56
N LYS A 115 3.42 6.08 4.98
CA LYS A 115 3.90 7.45 5.18
C LYS A 115 2.98 8.22 6.13
N TYR A 116 3.51 9.32 6.66
CA TYR A 116 2.86 10.26 7.57
C TYR A 116 2.50 9.74 8.96
N ILE A 117 2.42 8.44 9.21
CA ILE A 117 2.22 7.86 10.55
C ILE A 117 3.20 6.72 10.81
N GLN A 118 3.44 6.38 12.07
CA GLN A 118 4.38 5.35 12.53
C GLN A 118 3.67 4.35 13.47
N PRO A 119 2.89 3.40 12.92
CA PRO A 119 2.35 2.30 13.72
C PRO A 119 3.47 1.37 14.21
N ALA A 120 3.24 0.69 15.33
CA ALA A 120 4.18 -0.31 15.84
C ALA A 120 4.33 -1.48 14.85
N PRO A 121 5.53 -2.07 14.70
CA PRO A 121 5.72 -3.27 13.91
C PRO A 121 4.81 -4.42 14.35
N VAL A 122 4.40 -5.27 13.41
CA VAL A 122 3.53 -6.43 13.68
C VAL A 122 4.10 -7.35 14.76
N SER A 123 5.42 -7.51 14.81
CA SER A 123 6.12 -8.33 15.82
C SER A 123 6.10 -7.75 17.23
N GLU A 124 5.86 -6.44 17.35
CA GLU A 124 5.81 -5.72 18.63
C GLU A 124 4.37 -5.52 19.13
N ALA A 125 3.36 -5.90 18.33
CA ALA A 125 1.97 -5.81 18.73
C ALA A 125 1.65 -6.76 19.90
N ASP A 126 1.00 -6.22 20.91
CA ASP A 126 0.54 -6.94 22.09
C ASP A 126 -0.99 -6.90 22.22
N GLY A 127 -1.50 -7.57 23.27
CA GLY A 127 -2.91 -7.58 23.63
C GLY A 127 -3.85 -7.90 22.46
N MET A 128 -4.91 -7.10 22.34
CA MET A 128 -5.95 -7.29 21.33
C MET A 128 -5.45 -7.11 19.89
N VAL A 129 -4.48 -6.19 19.67
CA VAL A 129 -3.93 -5.93 18.33
C VAL A 129 -3.17 -7.16 17.82
N SER A 130 -2.39 -7.81 18.69
CA SER A 130 -1.69 -9.06 18.37
C SER A 130 -2.65 -10.17 17.96
N GLU A 131 -3.76 -10.34 18.68
CA GLU A 131 -4.77 -11.36 18.35
C GLU A 131 -5.49 -11.08 17.03
N MET A 132 -5.80 -9.80 16.74
CA MET A 132 -6.33 -9.40 15.44
C MET A 132 -5.34 -9.68 14.31
N PHE A 133 -4.05 -9.34 14.48
CA PHE A 133 -3.01 -9.64 13.50
C PHE A 133 -2.82 -11.13 13.26
N LYS A 134 -2.94 -11.98 14.29
CA LYS A 134 -2.95 -13.44 14.13
C LYS A 134 -4.12 -13.90 13.27
N GLN A 135 -5.33 -13.40 13.51
CA GLN A 135 -6.51 -13.76 12.71
C GLN A 135 -6.37 -13.26 11.27
N ILE A 136 -5.90 -12.03 11.07
CA ILE A 136 -5.62 -11.45 9.74
C ILE A 136 -4.63 -12.33 8.99
N LYS A 137 -3.49 -12.69 9.61
CA LYS A 137 -2.48 -13.54 8.97
C LYS A 137 -3.04 -14.93 8.64
N ARG A 138 -3.87 -15.51 9.52
CA ARG A 138 -4.50 -16.81 9.30
C ARG A 138 -5.44 -16.79 8.08
N ASP A 139 -6.27 -15.76 7.97
CA ASP A 139 -7.35 -15.70 6.99
C ASP A 139 -6.91 -15.09 5.65
N PHE A 140 -6.05 -14.06 5.70
CA PHE A 140 -5.57 -13.31 4.54
C PHE A 140 -4.19 -13.78 4.06
N GLY A 141 -3.41 -14.46 4.92
CA GLY A 141 -2.08 -15.00 4.64
C GLY A 141 -0.93 -14.09 5.09
N LEU A 142 -1.18 -12.79 5.21
CA LEU A 142 -0.23 -11.79 5.70
C LEU A 142 -0.97 -10.66 6.40
N VAL A 143 -0.27 -9.89 7.23
CA VAL A 143 -0.78 -8.64 7.80
C VAL A 143 -0.40 -7.52 6.85
N GLY A 144 -1.36 -7.03 6.07
CA GLY A 144 -1.14 -5.97 5.10
C GLY A 144 -1.06 -4.59 5.76
N ASP A 145 -0.42 -3.63 5.08
CA ASP A 145 -0.25 -2.26 5.57
C ASP A 145 -1.58 -1.58 5.90
N LEU A 146 -2.68 -1.96 5.23
CA LEU A 146 -4.03 -1.54 5.58
C LEU A 146 -4.34 -1.83 7.05
N PHE A 147 -3.99 -3.00 7.58
CA PHE A 147 -4.28 -3.32 8.97
C PHE A 147 -3.25 -2.73 9.92
N VAL A 148 -1.99 -2.65 9.49
CA VAL A 148 -0.92 -2.03 10.29
C VAL A 148 -1.21 -0.55 10.54
N MET A 149 -1.64 0.22 9.53
CA MET A 149 -1.97 1.65 9.70
C MET A 149 -3.09 1.88 10.71
N HIS A 150 -4.09 0.99 10.77
CA HIS A 150 -5.20 1.12 11.72
C HIS A 150 -4.84 0.69 13.14
N SER A 151 -3.70 0.03 13.37
CA SER A 151 -3.33 -0.47 14.70
C SER A 151 -3.10 0.62 15.76
N LEU A 152 -2.89 1.88 15.34
CA LEU A 152 -2.86 3.04 16.24
C LEU A 152 -4.19 3.27 16.99
N SER A 153 -5.28 2.67 16.51
CA SER A 153 -6.58 2.68 17.17
C SER A 153 -7.17 1.25 17.15
N PRO A 154 -7.08 0.50 18.27
CA PRO A 154 -7.56 -0.88 18.32
C PRO A 154 -9.04 -1.04 17.94
N SER A 155 -9.91 -0.07 18.25
CA SER A 155 -11.32 -0.09 17.83
C SER A 155 -11.49 0.10 16.33
N LEU A 156 -10.72 1.00 15.70
CA LEU A 156 -10.71 1.16 14.24
C LEU A 156 -10.19 -0.11 13.56
N LEU A 157 -9.08 -0.69 14.04
CA LEU A 157 -8.56 -1.94 13.49
C LEU A 157 -9.60 -3.07 13.59
N ALA A 158 -10.27 -3.21 14.73
CA ALA A 158 -11.31 -4.23 14.92
C ALA A 158 -12.49 -4.03 13.93
N GLY A 159 -12.99 -2.79 13.81
CA GLY A 159 -14.06 -2.45 12.88
C GLY A 159 -13.68 -2.67 11.42
N VAL A 160 -12.50 -2.19 11.01
CA VAL A 160 -11.99 -2.32 9.63
C VAL A 160 -11.77 -3.79 9.29
N TRP A 161 -11.14 -4.56 10.17
CA TRP A 161 -10.89 -5.98 9.93
C TRP A 161 -12.19 -6.77 9.84
N ALA A 162 -13.13 -6.58 10.78
CA ALA A 162 -14.39 -7.29 10.74
C ALA A 162 -15.21 -6.92 9.50
N ALA A 163 -15.34 -5.62 9.18
CA ALA A 163 -16.10 -5.20 8.01
C ALA A 163 -15.47 -5.72 6.71
N PHE A 164 -14.14 -5.65 6.57
CA PHE A 164 -13.43 -6.22 5.41
C PHE A 164 -13.63 -7.74 5.32
N ARG A 165 -13.42 -8.47 6.42
CA ARG A 165 -13.50 -9.94 6.43
C ARG A 165 -14.90 -10.42 6.08
N GLU A 166 -15.93 -9.88 6.74
CA GLU A 166 -17.30 -10.35 6.59
C GLU A 166 -17.95 -9.92 5.27
N THR A 167 -17.50 -8.80 4.68
CA THR A 167 -18.01 -8.36 3.36
C THR A 167 -17.23 -8.98 2.21
N GLU A 168 -15.90 -9.16 2.34
CA GLU A 168 -15.06 -9.56 1.21
C GLU A 168 -14.64 -11.04 1.25
N MET A 169 -14.35 -11.61 2.42
CA MET A 169 -13.62 -12.90 2.53
C MET A 169 -14.50 -14.12 2.74
N VAL A 170 -15.69 -13.93 3.30
CA VAL A 170 -16.64 -14.99 3.64
C VAL A 170 -18.03 -14.64 3.14
N GLY A 171 -18.96 -15.59 3.16
CA GLY A 171 -20.35 -15.37 2.76
C GLY A 171 -20.76 -16.15 1.52
N ILE A 172 -21.90 -15.79 0.95
CA ILE A 172 -22.53 -16.51 -0.15
C ILE A 172 -22.12 -15.98 -1.53
N VAL A 173 -21.66 -14.73 -1.62
CA VAL A 173 -21.26 -14.14 -2.89
C VAL A 173 -19.88 -14.67 -3.27
N PRO A 174 -19.71 -15.24 -4.49
CA PRO A 174 -18.42 -15.72 -4.95
C PRO A 174 -17.31 -14.66 -4.84
N ARG A 175 -16.12 -15.07 -4.40
CA ARG A 175 -14.97 -14.17 -4.25
C ARG A 175 -14.64 -13.42 -5.55
N ALA A 176 -14.83 -14.05 -6.72
CA ALA A 176 -14.68 -13.41 -8.03
C ALA A 176 -15.55 -12.16 -8.19
N ILE A 177 -16.82 -12.20 -7.76
CA ILE A 177 -17.71 -11.04 -7.82
C ILE A 177 -17.21 -9.93 -6.89
N LYS A 178 -16.81 -10.28 -5.66
CA LYS A 178 -16.32 -9.31 -4.67
C LYS A 178 -15.03 -8.62 -5.15
N GLU A 179 -14.09 -9.38 -5.69
CA GLU A 179 -12.87 -8.82 -6.26
C GLU A 179 -13.12 -8.00 -7.53
N ALA A 180 -14.13 -8.34 -8.34
CA ALA A 180 -14.53 -7.53 -9.48
C ALA A 180 -15.12 -6.17 -9.03
N VAL A 181 -15.96 -6.16 -7.99
CA VAL A 181 -16.45 -4.93 -7.34
C VAL A 181 -15.27 -4.11 -6.81
N ALA A 182 -14.38 -4.72 -6.03
CA ALA A 182 -13.22 -4.04 -5.45
C ALA A 182 -12.28 -3.46 -6.54
N THR A 183 -12.02 -4.22 -7.61
CA THR A 183 -11.21 -3.77 -8.76
C THR A 183 -11.89 -2.60 -9.47
N ALA A 184 -13.21 -2.65 -9.66
CA ALA A 184 -13.98 -1.57 -10.28
C ALA A 184 -13.99 -0.30 -9.42
N VAL A 185 -14.16 -0.41 -8.09
CA VAL A 185 -14.04 0.73 -7.17
C VAL A 185 -12.64 1.31 -7.19
N ALA A 186 -11.60 0.47 -7.14
CA ALA A 186 -10.21 0.90 -7.23
C ALA A 186 -9.91 1.65 -8.52
N LYS A 187 -10.42 1.16 -9.67
CA LYS A 187 -10.33 1.84 -10.96
C LYS A 187 -11.08 3.17 -10.94
N ALA A 188 -12.30 3.18 -10.40
CA ALA A 188 -13.15 4.35 -10.30
C ALA A 188 -12.49 5.44 -9.45
N ASN A 189 -11.85 5.07 -8.34
CA ASN A 189 -11.13 5.97 -7.43
C ASN A 189 -9.69 6.23 -7.86
N GLU A 190 -9.23 5.65 -8.98
CA GLU A 190 -7.88 5.80 -9.52
C GLU A 190 -6.76 5.41 -8.51
N CYS A 191 -7.05 4.51 -7.56
CA CYS A 191 -6.07 4.03 -6.57
C CYS A 191 -5.13 2.97 -7.19
N PRO A 192 -3.85 3.28 -7.48
CA PRO A 192 -2.99 2.36 -8.23
C PRO A 192 -2.67 1.07 -7.46
N PHE A 193 -2.39 1.19 -6.16
CA PHE A 193 -2.11 0.03 -5.30
C PHE A 193 -3.31 -0.91 -5.25
N CYS A 194 -4.51 -0.35 -5.05
CA CYS A 194 -5.75 -1.11 -4.96
C CYS A 194 -6.07 -1.79 -6.30
N MET A 195 -5.88 -1.09 -7.42
CA MET A 195 -6.03 -1.67 -8.76
C MET A 195 -5.10 -2.87 -8.94
N ASP A 196 -3.84 -2.75 -8.52
CA ASP A 196 -2.88 -3.85 -8.61
C ASP A 196 -3.25 -5.03 -7.69
N ALA A 197 -3.62 -4.75 -6.44
CA ALA A 197 -3.96 -5.76 -5.46
C ALA A 197 -5.20 -6.56 -5.86
N HIS A 198 -6.32 -5.88 -6.13
CA HIS A 198 -7.59 -6.55 -6.42
C HIS A 198 -7.60 -7.22 -7.80
N SER A 199 -6.93 -6.64 -8.81
CA SER A 199 -6.78 -7.34 -10.10
C SER A 199 -5.92 -8.60 -9.96
N THR A 200 -4.89 -8.59 -9.10
CA THR A 200 -4.08 -9.78 -8.81
C THR A 200 -4.89 -10.85 -8.08
N MET A 201 -5.74 -10.47 -7.12
CA MET A 201 -6.66 -11.41 -6.45
C MET A 201 -7.72 -11.96 -7.40
N LEU A 202 -8.27 -11.12 -8.29
CA LEU A 202 -9.21 -11.54 -9.31
C LEU A 202 -8.58 -12.56 -10.28
N MET A 203 -7.32 -12.34 -10.69
CA MET A 203 -6.53 -13.34 -11.41
C MET A 203 -6.33 -14.63 -10.59
N ALA A 204 -6.08 -14.52 -9.28
CA ALA A 204 -5.85 -15.66 -8.39
C ALA A 204 -7.07 -16.58 -8.24
N VAL A 205 -8.29 -16.03 -8.38
CA VAL A 205 -9.54 -16.80 -8.37
C VAL A 205 -9.97 -17.28 -9.76
N GLY A 206 -9.14 -17.07 -10.79
CA GLY A 206 -9.35 -17.60 -12.15
C GLY A 206 -9.85 -16.59 -13.17
N GLU A 207 -10.16 -15.35 -12.77
CA GLU A 207 -10.79 -14.33 -13.60
C GLU A 207 -9.77 -13.36 -14.22
N SER A 208 -8.74 -13.90 -14.86
CA SER A 208 -7.64 -13.09 -15.39
C SER A 208 -8.08 -12.14 -16.51
N ASP A 209 -8.93 -12.60 -17.42
CA ASP A 209 -9.40 -11.79 -18.55
C ASP A 209 -10.28 -10.64 -18.06
N VAL A 210 -11.18 -10.92 -17.11
CA VAL A 210 -12.02 -9.91 -16.46
C VAL A 210 -11.16 -8.85 -15.78
N ALA A 211 -10.10 -9.25 -15.07
CA ALA A 211 -9.17 -8.31 -14.45
C ALA A 211 -8.54 -7.35 -15.48
N TYR A 212 -8.05 -7.86 -16.61
CA TYR A 212 -7.48 -7.00 -17.66
C TYR A 212 -8.53 -6.10 -18.32
N GLN A 213 -9.74 -6.61 -18.55
CA GLN A 213 -10.84 -5.85 -19.15
C GLN A 213 -11.28 -4.70 -18.26
N ILE A 214 -11.38 -4.91 -16.94
CA ILE A 214 -11.68 -3.82 -15.98
C ILE A 214 -10.58 -2.76 -16.01
N LEU A 215 -9.31 -3.16 -15.93
CA LEU A 215 -8.17 -2.23 -15.92
C LEU A 215 -8.08 -1.43 -17.24
N GLY A 216 -8.36 -2.08 -18.37
CA GLY A 216 -8.35 -1.51 -19.71
C GLY A 216 -9.62 -0.71 -20.07
N GLY A 217 -10.66 -0.73 -19.24
CA GLY A 217 -11.94 -0.07 -19.53
C GLY A 217 -12.79 -0.77 -20.58
N GLN A 218 -12.51 -2.04 -20.88
CA GLN A 218 -13.16 -2.88 -21.88
C GLN A 218 -14.31 -3.68 -21.26
N ILE A 219 -15.17 -3.02 -20.49
CA ILE A 219 -16.19 -3.70 -19.66
C ILE A 219 -17.16 -4.50 -20.54
N GLY A 220 -17.52 -4.00 -21.72
CA GLY A 220 -18.38 -4.69 -22.68
C GLY A 220 -17.83 -6.02 -23.23
N GLU A 221 -16.52 -6.28 -23.08
CA GLU A 221 -15.87 -7.51 -23.52
C GLU A 221 -15.92 -8.64 -22.46
N ILE A 222 -16.41 -8.35 -21.24
CA ILE A 222 -16.55 -9.36 -20.18
C ILE A 222 -17.62 -10.38 -20.59
N SER A 223 -17.21 -11.62 -20.86
CA SER A 223 -18.10 -12.68 -21.35
C SER A 223 -19.20 -13.07 -20.34
N ASP A 224 -18.86 -13.19 -19.07
CA ASP A 224 -19.83 -13.48 -18.00
C ASP A 224 -20.79 -12.29 -17.81
N ARG A 225 -22.07 -12.53 -18.09
CA ARG A 225 -23.11 -11.48 -18.03
C ARG A 225 -23.32 -10.93 -16.62
N LYS A 226 -23.25 -11.77 -15.58
CA LYS A 226 -23.47 -11.34 -14.19
C LYS A 226 -22.29 -10.49 -13.73
N LEU A 227 -21.05 -10.92 -13.97
CA LEU A 227 -19.86 -10.14 -13.65
C LEU A 227 -19.84 -8.80 -14.39
N ARG A 228 -20.14 -8.80 -15.69
CA ARG A 228 -20.24 -7.55 -16.48
C ARG A 228 -21.23 -6.58 -15.87
N SER A 229 -22.46 -7.03 -15.61
CA SER A 229 -23.52 -6.19 -15.06
C SER A 229 -23.13 -5.62 -13.69
N ILE A 230 -22.52 -6.43 -12.83
CA ILE A 230 -22.04 -5.99 -11.51
C ILE A 230 -20.94 -4.93 -11.64
N VAL A 231 -19.99 -5.10 -12.57
CA VAL A 231 -18.93 -4.12 -12.81
C VAL A 231 -19.50 -2.81 -13.36
N GLU A 232 -20.40 -2.87 -14.34
CA GLU A 232 -21.08 -1.70 -14.90
C GLU A 232 -21.86 -0.94 -13.80
N TRP A 233 -22.61 -1.68 -12.98
CA TRP A 233 -23.32 -1.13 -11.82
C TRP A 233 -22.35 -0.48 -10.81
N THR A 234 -21.24 -1.15 -10.51
CA THR A 234 -20.22 -0.65 -9.56
C THR A 234 -19.61 0.66 -10.04
N LEU A 235 -19.20 0.74 -11.31
CA LEU A 235 -18.62 1.96 -11.89
C LEU A 235 -19.62 3.12 -11.90
N ALA A 236 -20.91 2.83 -12.06
CA ALA A 236 -21.96 3.82 -12.03
C ALA A 236 -22.24 4.43 -10.65
N THR A 237 -21.79 3.79 -9.55
CA THR A 237 -21.98 4.31 -8.18
C THR A 237 -21.29 5.65 -7.92
N ARG A 238 -20.34 6.04 -8.78
CA ARG A 238 -19.76 7.39 -8.79
C ARG A 238 -20.74 8.48 -9.22
N VAL A 239 -21.81 8.14 -9.91
CA VAL A 239 -22.79 9.09 -10.43
C VAL A 239 -24.12 8.85 -9.71
N PRO A 240 -24.46 9.71 -8.73
CA PRO A 240 -25.76 9.64 -8.06
C PRO A 240 -26.89 9.64 -9.09
N HIS A 241 -27.94 8.88 -8.82
CA HIS A 241 -29.14 8.75 -9.67
C HIS A 241 -28.90 8.16 -11.07
N SER A 242 -27.75 7.53 -11.33
CA SER A 242 -27.56 6.77 -12.56
C SER A 242 -28.67 5.70 -12.70
N PRO A 243 -29.35 5.57 -13.86
CA PRO A 243 -30.48 4.65 -14.01
C PRO A 243 -30.16 3.20 -13.68
N ILE A 244 -28.92 2.75 -13.96
CA ILE A 244 -28.47 1.38 -13.65
C ILE A 244 -28.49 1.07 -12.14
N LEU A 245 -28.43 2.10 -11.28
CA LEU A 245 -28.46 1.92 -9.82
C LEU A 245 -29.87 1.61 -9.29
N GLN A 246 -30.92 1.85 -10.09
CA GLN A 246 -32.30 1.53 -9.72
C GLN A 246 -32.60 0.04 -9.83
N GLU A 247 -31.85 -0.69 -10.66
CA GLU A 247 -32.02 -2.12 -10.91
C GLU A 247 -30.71 -2.87 -10.63
N PRO A 248 -30.32 -3.04 -9.35
CA PRO A 248 -29.10 -3.74 -8.99
C PRO A 248 -29.08 -5.18 -9.54
N PRO A 249 -27.96 -5.64 -10.15
CA PRO A 249 -27.87 -6.96 -10.79
C PRO A 249 -27.60 -8.11 -9.80
N PHE A 250 -28.17 -8.02 -8.60
CA PHE A 250 -27.99 -8.98 -7.51
C PHE A 250 -29.24 -9.07 -6.64
N THR A 251 -29.33 -10.10 -5.82
CA THR A 251 -30.51 -10.37 -4.98
C THR A 251 -30.45 -9.64 -3.63
N ALA A 252 -31.59 -9.52 -2.96
CA ALA A 252 -31.68 -8.98 -1.59
C ALA A 252 -30.72 -9.72 -0.62
N LYS A 253 -30.53 -11.03 -0.80
CA LYS A 253 -29.63 -11.85 0.02
C LYS A 253 -28.15 -11.55 -0.22
N GLU A 254 -27.78 -11.22 -1.45
CA GLU A 254 -26.40 -10.87 -1.84
C GLU A 254 -26.05 -9.40 -1.49
N THR A 255 -27.06 -8.57 -1.21
CA THR A 255 -26.93 -7.12 -1.04
C THR A 255 -25.93 -6.71 0.04
N PRO A 256 -25.98 -7.24 1.28
CA PRO A 256 -25.02 -6.83 2.32
C PRO A 256 -23.56 -7.13 1.95
N GLU A 257 -23.31 -8.18 1.19
CA GLU A 257 -21.95 -8.55 0.77
C GLU A 257 -21.44 -7.68 -0.40
N ILE A 258 -22.28 -7.43 -1.41
CA ILE A 258 -21.88 -6.63 -2.59
C ILE A 258 -21.77 -5.14 -2.23
N ILE A 259 -22.78 -4.57 -1.58
CA ILE A 259 -22.72 -3.17 -1.15
C ILE A 259 -21.65 -3.00 -0.07
N GLY A 260 -21.51 -3.97 0.84
CA GLY A 260 -20.46 -3.97 1.85
C GLY A 260 -19.05 -3.93 1.25
N THR A 261 -18.80 -4.76 0.23
CA THR A 261 -17.53 -4.75 -0.52
C THR A 261 -17.30 -3.38 -1.17
N LEU A 262 -18.32 -2.79 -1.78
CA LEU A 262 -18.23 -1.48 -2.42
C LEU A 262 -17.92 -0.35 -1.43
N VAL A 263 -18.62 -0.32 -0.30
CA VAL A 263 -18.44 0.69 0.76
C VAL A 263 -17.06 0.55 1.39
N MET A 264 -16.64 -0.68 1.73
CA MET A 264 -15.31 -0.93 2.27
C MET A 264 -14.21 -0.54 1.29
N ASN A 265 -14.36 -0.82 0.00
CA ASN A 265 -13.35 -0.42 -0.97
C ASN A 265 -13.32 1.09 -1.24
N ASN A 266 -14.45 1.79 -1.09
CA ASN A 266 -14.46 3.26 -1.12
C ASN A 266 -13.70 3.85 0.08
N TYR A 267 -13.82 3.23 1.25
CA TYR A 267 -13.05 3.58 2.43
C TYR A 267 -11.55 3.28 2.24
N ILE A 268 -11.22 2.05 1.87
CA ILE A 268 -9.84 1.56 1.77
C ILE A 268 -9.06 2.34 0.73
N THR A 269 -9.62 2.54 -0.46
CA THR A 269 -8.91 3.22 -1.56
C THR A 269 -8.38 4.60 -1.18
N ARG A 270 -9.13 5.37 -0.39
CA ARG A 270 -8.71 6.70 0.09
C ARG A 270 -7.65 6.61 1.17
N MET A 271 -7.80 5.68 2.12
CA MET A 271 -6.78 5.45 3.16
C MET A 271 -5.44 5.04 2.54
N ILE A 272 -5.49 4.10 1.59
CA ILE A 272 -4.32 3.61 0.86
C ILE A 272 -3.67 4.73 0.05
N ASP A 273 -4.44 5.51 -0.71
CA ASP A 273 -3.88 6.56 -1.58
C ASP A 273 -3.16 7.66 -0.77
N VAL A 274 -3.68 7.97 0.43
CA VAL A 274 -3.05 8.96 1.32
C VAL A 274 -1.87 8.39 2.08
N LEU A 275 -1.97 7.17 2.63
CA LEU A 275 -1.00 6.67 3.61
C LEU A 275 0.04 5.70 3.05
N LEU A 276 -0.10 5.19 1.83
CA LEU A 276 0.91 4.31 1.22
C LEU A 276 1.82 5.04 0.23
N THR A 277 3.10 4.75 0.32
CA THR A 277 4.11 5.23 -0.64
C THR A 277 4.15 4.38 -1.90
N ASN A 278 3.84 3.09 -1.80
CA ASN A 278 3.85 2.18 -2.95
C ASN A 278 2.55 2.28 -3.74
N LYS A 279 2.70 2.36 -5.06
CA LYS A 279 1.61 2.33 -6.03
C LYS A 279 1.29 0.93 -6.55
N SER A 280 1.95 -0.10 -6.02
CA SER A 280 1.88 -1.48 -6.50
C SER A 280 1.99 -2.44 -5.34
N LEU A 281 1.21 -3.52 -5.35
CA LEU A 281 1.31 -4.63 -4.40
C LEU A 281 2.65 -5.34 -4.59
N ILE A 282 3.10 -5.49 -5.83
CA ILE A 282 4.39 -6.07 -6.17
C ILE A 282 5.31 -4.96 -6.70
N SER A 283 6.33 -4.60 -5.94
CA SER A 283 7.35 -3.66 -6.40
C SER A 283 8.35 -4.39 -7.29
N VAL A 284 8.05 -4.51 -8.59
CA VAL A 284 8.97 -5.09 -9.58
C VAL A 284 9.65 -3.96 -10.35
N LYS A 285 10.98 -3.84 -10.21
CA LYS A 285 11.78 -2.83 -10.91
C LYS A 285 11.77 -2.98 -12.45
N ASN A 286 11.46 -4.18 -12.97
CA ASN A 286 11.44 -4.49 -14.40
C ASN A 286 10.02 -4.80 -14.90
N SER A 287 9.46 -3.89 -15.69
CA SER A 287 8.11 -4.01 -16.29
C SER A 287 7.93 -5.28 -17.14
N PHE A 288 8.98 -5.76 -17.81
CA PHE A 288 8.93 -6.96 -18.65
C PHE A 288 8.51 -8.24 -17.90
N PHE A 289 8.93 -8.40 -16.64
CA PHE A 289 8.59 -9.56 -15.82
C PHE A 289 7.34 -9.35 -14.94
N SER A 290 6.74 -8.15 -14.98
CA SER A 290 5.61 -7.79 -14.10
C SER A 290 4.39 -8.69 -14.28
N LYS A 291 4.05 -9.10 -15.51
CA LYS A 291 2.91 -10.00 -15.78
C LYS A 291 3.14 -11.42 -15.24
N LEU A 292 4.35 -11.95 -15.44
CA LEU A 292 4.71 -13.29 -14.96
C LEU A 292 4.76 -13.34 -13.43
N THR A 293 5.37 -12.31 -12.81
CA THR A 293 5.45 -12.19 -11.35
C THR A 293 4.06 -12.03 -10.71
N LYS A 294 3.17 -11.23 -11.29
CA LYS A 294 1.76 -11.16 -10.85
C LYS A 294 1.07 -12.51 -10.88
N ARG A 295 1.24 -13.30 -11.94
CA ARG A 295 0.68 -14.66 -12.01
C ARG A 295 1.24 -15.58 -10.93
N LEU A 296 2.55 -15.50 -10.65
CA LEU A 296 3.17 -16.29 -9.58
C LEU A 296 2.63 -15.88 -8.20
N VAL A 297 2.51 -14.59 -7.93
CA VAL A 297 1.94 -14.08 -6.68
C VAL A 297 0.47 -14.49 -6.55
N ALA A 298 -0.32 -14.35 -7.61
CA ALA A 298 -1.70 -14.83 -7.65
C ALA A 298 -1.80 -16.32 -7.30
N LEU A 299 -0.90 -17.17 -7.83
CA LEU A 299 -0.83 -18.58 -7.48
C LEU A 299 -0.53 -18.81 -5.99
N LEU A 300 0.36 -18.03 -5.38
CA LEU A 300 0.65 -18.11 -3.94
C LEU A 300 -0.59 -17.78 -3.08
N PHE A 301 -1.34 -16.73 -3.46
CA PHE A 301 -2.57 -16.35 -2.75
C PHE A 301 -3.74 -17.32 -2.97
N SER A 302 -3.78 -18.01 -4.10
CA SER A 302 -4.89 -18.90 -4.47
C SER A 302 -5.24 -19.95 -3.40
N SER A 303 -4.24 -20.46 -2.69
CA SER A 303 -4.45 -21.46 -1.62
C SER A 303 -5.18 -20.89 -0.40
N ASN A 304 -4.81 -19.69 0.05
CA ASN A 304 -5.45 -19.02 1.19
C ASN A 304 -6.85 -18.49 0.85
N LEU A 305 -7.06 -18.05 -0.40
CA LEU A 305 -8.38 -17.63 -0.87
C LEU A 305 -9.38 -18.80 -0.86
N LYS A 306 -8.94 -20.02 -1.17
CA LYS A 306 -9.77 -21.24 -1.18
C LYS A 306 -10.04 -21.84 0.20
N LYS A 307 -9.29 -21.47 1.24
CA LYS A 307 -9.53 -21.97 2.59
C LYS A 307 -10.91 -21.53 3.06
N GLU A 308 -11.70 -22.49 3.53
CA GLU A 308 -12.95 -22.21 4.22
C GLU A 308 -12.68 -21.39 5.48
N LYS A 309 -13.58 -20.45 5.74
CA LYS A 309 -13.49 -19.49 6.82
C LYS A 309 -14.86 -19.42 7.48
N THR A 310 -14.89 -19.47 8.80
CA THR A 310 -16.15 -19.39 9.56
C THR A 310 -16.69 -17.96 9.51
N ILE A 311 -17.94 -17.80 9.10
CA ILE A 311 -18.65 -16.51 9.12
C ILE A 311 -18.76 -16.01 10.56
N GLY A 312 -18.49 -14.72 10.78
CA GLY A 312 -18.62 -14.08 12.10
C GLY A 312 -17.46 -14.31 13.07
N ASP A 313 -16.40 -15.02 12.67
CA ASP A 313 -15.24 -15.27 13.53
C ASP A 313 -14.51 -13.97 13.95
N SER A 314 -14.64 -12.90 13.16
CA SER A 314 -14.08 -11.58 13.50
C SER A 314 -14.88 -10.82 14.56
N LEU A 315 -16.12 -11.22 14.83
CA LEU A 315 -17.01 -10.50 15.75
C LEU A 315 -16.55 -10.57 17.20
N VAL A 316 -15.64 -11.49 17.53
CA VAL A 316 -15.04 -11.62 18.87
C VAL A 316 -14.31 -10.35 19.33
N PHE A 317 -13.86 -9.52 18.39
CA PHE A 317 -13.16 -8.26 18.66
C PHE A 317 -14.11 -7.07 18.82
N LEU A 318 -15.40 -7.27 18.56
CA LEU A 318 -16.37 -6.19 18.46
C LEU A 318 -17.18 -6.03 19.74
N ARG A 319 -17.66 -4.81 19.95
CA ARG A 319 -18.61 -4.47 21.01
C ARG A 319 -20.02 -4.42 20.43
N ASP A 320 -20.99 -4.13 21.28
CA ASP A 320 -22.34 -3.84 20.80
C ASP A 320 -22.40 -2.38 20.34
N ALA A 321 -22.90 -2.19 19.13
CA ALA A 321 -23.07 -0.90 18.47
C ALA A 321 -24.34 -0.96 17.61
N GLN A 322 -25.04 0.16 17.51
CA GLN A 322 -26.22 0.26 16.67
C GLN A 322 -25.80 0.52 15.22
N LEU A 323 -26.43 -0.18 14.27
CA LEU A 323 -26.24 0.09 12.85
C LEU A 323 -26.87 1.45 12.50
N PRO A 324 -26.10 2.40 11.94
CA PRO A 324 -26.66 3.66 11.46
C PRO A 324 -27.63 3.48 10.29
N ASP A 325 -28.62 4.38 10.18
CA ASP A 325 -29.69 4.29 9.16
C ASP A 325 -29.15 4.34 7.71
N ASP A 326 -28.07 5.07 7.47
CA ASP A 326 -27.38 5.18 6.18
C ASP A 326 -26.62 3.91 5.77
N LEU A 327 -26.59 2.90 6.66
CA LEU A 327 -26.08 1.55 6.41
C LEU A 327 -27.17 0.48 6.49
N SER A 328 -28.45 0.87 6.51
CA SER A 328 -29.61 -0.05 6.64
C SER A 328 -29.67 -1.17 5.59
N TRP A 329 -29.04 -0.99 4.42
CA TRP A 329 -28.87 -2.05 3.41
C TRP A 329 -28.13 -3.29 3.92
N ALA A 330 -27.38 -3.19 5.03
CA ALA A 330 -26.70 -4.31 5.67
C ALA A 330 -27.56 -5.10 6.67
N SER A 331 -28.72 -4.55 7.07
CA SER A 331 -29.55 -5.06 8.19
C SER A 331 -30.03 -6.50 8.05
N SER A 332 -30.19 -6.98 6.81
CA SER A 332 -30.63 -8.36 6.53
C SER A 332 -29.57 -9.41 6.87
N ASN A 333 -28.30 -9.01 7.06
CA ASN A 333 -27.21 -9.88 7.47
C ASN A 333 -26.68 -9.44 8.86
N PRO A 334 -26.98 -10.17 9.95
CA PRO A 334 -26.62 -9.74 11.30
C PRO A 334 -25.11 -9.66 11.55
N VAL A 335 -24.32 -10.47 10.84
CA VAL A 335 -22.86 -10.49 10.97
C VAL A 335 -22.24 -9.25 10.33
N ILE A 336 -22.61 -8.95 9.08
CA ILE A 336 -22.15 -7.74 8.38
C ILE A 336 -22.70 -6.49 9.06
N SER A 337 -23.95 -6.51 9.51
CA SER A 337 -24.56 -5.44 10.30
C SER A 337 -23.74 -5.13 11.55
N LYS A 338 -23.36 -6.15 12.36
CA LYS A 338 -22.56 -5.92 13.57
C LYS A 338 -21.15 -5.39 13.25
N ALA A 339 -20.53 -5.90 12.19
CA ALA A 339 -19.22 -5.44 11.73
C ALA A 339 -19.24 -3.96 11.31
N LEU A 340 -20.19 -3.57 10.45
CA LEU A 340 -20.33 -2.20 9.97
C LEU A 340 -20.80 -1.23 11.08
N ALA A 341 -21.66 -1.67 11.99
CA ALA A 341 -22.06 -0.85 13.14
C ALA A 341 -20.85 -0.50 14.03
N ASN A 342 -19.94 -1.46 14.28
CA ASN A 342 -18.74 -1.20 15.06
C ASN A 342 -17.72 -0.33 14.32
N LEU A 343 -17.56 -0.54 13.00
CA LEU A 343 -16.73 0.35 12.19
C LEU A 343 -17.27 1.78 12.24
N ALA A 344 -18.58 1.96 12.04
CA ALA A 344 -19.22 3.27 12.12
C ALA A 344 -19.03 3.92 13.48
N ALA A 345 -19.29 3.20 14.58
CA ALA A 345 -19.10 3.72 15.93
C ALA A 345 -17.64 4.12 16.19
N ALA A 346 -16.67 3.30 15.80
CA ALA A 346 -15.25 3.60 15.98
C ALA A 346 -14.80 4.81 15.15
N VAL A 347 -15.29 4.93 13.91
CA VAL A 347 -14.98 6.04 13.03
C VAL A 347 -15.65 7.34 13.48
N ASP A 348 -16.92 7.28 13.89
CA ASP A 348 -17.64 8.45 14.40
C ASP A 348 -16.99 8.96 15.69
N GLN A 349 -16.60 8.06 16.61
CA GLN A 349 -15.84 8.41 17.80
C GLN A 349 -14.47 9.03 17.45
N ALA A 350 -13.77 8.50 16.45
CA ALA A 350 -12.50 9.06 15.98
C ALA A 350 -12.67 10.49 15.45
N GLY A 351 -13.73 10.73 14.67
CA GLY A 351 -14.09 12.09 14.22
C GLY A 351 -14.44 13.02 15.37
N GLU A 352 -15.23 12.56 16.36
CA GLU A 352 -15.58 13.32 17.57
C GLU A 352 -14.37 13.73 18.41
N ALA A 353 -13.33 12.88 18.44
CA ALA A 353 -12.15 13.13 19.25
C ALA A 353 -11.28 14.28 18.72
N ASP A 354 -11.20 14.44 17.39
CA ASP A 354 -10.22 15.33 16.74
C ASP A 354 -10.84 16.40 15.84
N LEU A 355 -12.15 16.40 15.62
CA LEU A 355 -12.86 17.40 14.82
C LEU A 355 -14.02 17.99 15.60
N ASP A 356 -14.09 19.32 15.65
CA ASP A 356 -15.23 20.02 16.25
C ASP A 356 -16.51 19.87 15.42
N ASP A 357 -17.66 20.20 16.03
CA ASP A 357 -18.97 20.04 15.39
C ASP A 357 -19.11 20.90 14.14
N ALA A 358 -18.53 22.11 14.14
CA ALA A 358 -18.59 23.03 13.01
C ALA A 358 -17.85 22.45 11.79
N THR A 359 -16.63 21.94 12.00
CA THR A 359 -15.82 21.29 10.98
C THR A 359 -16.53 20.08 10.40
N ARG A 360 -17.03 19.19 11.27
CA ARG A 360 -17.75 17.99 10.82
C ARG A 360 -19.01 18.32 10.04
N SER A 361 -19.75 19.36 10.46
CA SER A 361 -20.96 19.81 9.77
C SER A 361 -20.66 20.35 8.37
N VAL A 362 -19.63 21.19 8.23
CA VAL A 362 -19.20 21.74 6.92
C VAL A 362 -18.78 20.63 5.96
N ILE A 363 -18.03 19.63 6.45
CA ILE A 363 -17.57 18.51 5.62
C ILE A 363 -18.75 17.62 5.22
N LYS A 364 -19.63 17.27 6.16
CA LYS A 364 -20.84 16.48 5.88
C LYS A 364 -21.73 17.17 4.85
N GLN A 365 -21.99 18.46 5.01
CA GLN A 365 -22.77 19.24 4.05
C GLN A 365 -22.14 19.19 2.65
N TYR A 366 -20.83 19.43 2.54
CA TYR A 366 -20.14 19.35 1.25
C TYR A 366 -20.23 17.94 0.64
N VAL A 367 -19.99 16.92 1.46
CA VAL A 367 -20.08 15.53 1.03
C VAL A 367 -21.49 15.23 0.56
N ASP A 368 -22.55 15.66 1.24
CA ASP A 368 -23.97 15.45 0.89
C ASP A 368 -24.37 16.13 -0.42
N GLU A 369 -23.84 17.32 -0.70
CA GLU A 369 -24.07 18.04 -1.96
C GLU A 369 -23.22 17.49 -3.13
N TRP A 370 -22.12 16.77 -2.85
CA TRP A 370 -21.23 16.27 -3.89
C TRP A 370 -21.90 15.26 -4.82
N ASN A 371 -21.95 15.59 -6.11
CA ASN A 371 -22.62 14.78 -7.13
C ASN A 371 -21.69 13.75 -7.81
N GLY A 372 -20.54 13.43 -7.23
CA GLY A 372 -19.61 12.47 -7.81
C GLY A 372 -18.62 13.03 -8.84
N ALA A 373 -18.79 14.30 -9.22
CA ALA A 373 -17.91 14.97 -10.17
C ALA A 373 -16.46 15.03 -9.68
N LYS A 374 -15.52 14.92 -10.62
CA LYS A 374 -14.10 15.16 -10.32
C LYS A 374 -13.92 16.65 -9.97
N PRO A 375 -13.19 16.98 -8.89
CA PRO A 375 -12.94 18.37 -8.55
C PRO A 375 -12.05 19.04 -9.59
N SER A 376 -12.04 20.38 -9.60
CA SER A 376 -11.11 21.15 -10.42
C SER A 376 -9.65 20.79 -10.10
N VAL A 377 -8.74 21.02 -11.06
CA VAL A 377 -7.31 20.68 -10.96
C VAL A 377 -6.61 21.32 -9.74
N GLY A 378 -7.10 22.47 -9.25
CA GLY A 378 -6.57 23.14 -8.06
C GLY A 378 -7.43 22.94 -6.80
N ARG A 379 -6.89 23.38 -5.65
CA ARG A 379 -7.52 23.30 -4.32
C ARG A 379 -8.43 24.49 -3.97
N GLY A 380 -8.70 25.39 -4.91
CA GLY A 380 -9.50 26.60 -4.64
C GLY A 380 -10.91 26.32 -4.13
N TRP A 381 -11.50 25.19 -4.52
CA TRP A 381 -12.79 24.72 -3.99
C TRP A 381 -12.72 24.36 -2.51
N VAL A 382 -11.59 23.80 -2.04
CA VAL A 382 -11.36 23.48 -0.62
C VAL A 382 -11.30 24.77 0.18
N GLU A 383 -10.53 25.76 -0.30
CA GLU A 383 -10.35 27.03 0.39
C GLU A 383 -11.66 27.81 0.56
N GLN A 384 -12.59 27.70 -0.39
CA GLN A 384 -13.91 28.30 -0.28
C GLN A 384 -14.75 27.66 0.84
N VAL A 385 -14.70 26.33 0.95
CA VAL A 385 -15.46 25.56 1.95
C VAL A 385 -14.94 25.80 3.36
N VAL A 386 -13.62 25.85 3.54
CA VAL A 386 -13.00 25.97 4.89
C VAL A 386 -12.92 27.40 5.40
N LYS A 387 -13.09 28.42 4.55
CA LYS A 387 -12.97 29.85 4.89
C LYS A 387 -13.68 30.27 6.19
N PRO A 388 -14.88 29.78 6.54
CA PRO A 388 -15.58 30.18 7.75
C PRO A 388 -14.98 29.62 9.05
N LEU A 389 -14.10 28.62 8.97
CA LEU A 389 -13.54 27.91 10.11
C LEU A 389 -12.31 28.63 10.68
N ASP A 390 -11.94 28.32 11.93
CA ASP A 390 -10.70 28.80 12.55
C ASP A 390 -9.47 28.02 12.04
N ALA A 391 -8.26 28.47 12.37
CA ALA A 391 -7.04 27.92 11.76
C ALA A 391 -6.83 26.40 11.98
N PRO A 392 -7.01 25.84 13.19
CA PRO A 392 -6.93 24.39 13.40
C PRO A 392 -7.99 23.64 12.57
N SER A 393 -9.23 24.12 12.60
CA SER A 393 -10.36 23.51 11.87
C SER A 393 -10.17 23.57 10.36
N GLN A 394 -9.60 24.67 9.84
CA GLN A 394 -9.26 24.78 8.43
C GLN A 394 -8.24 23.72 8.01
N ALA A 395 -7.18 23.52 8.80
CA ALA A 395 -6.15 22.52 8.48
C ALA A 395 -6.74 21.11 8.45
N ALA A 396 -7.56 20.76 9.45
CA ALA A 396 -8.24 19.47 9.49
C ALA A 396 -9.29 19.31 8.36
N ALA A 397 -10.08 20.34 8.09
CA ALA A 397 -11.10 20.32 7.04
C ALA A 397 -10.50 20.18 5.64
N ARG A 398 -9.34 20.81 5.36
CA ARG A 398 -8.61 20.61 4.11
C ARG A 398 -8.27 19.15 3.89
N LEU A 399 -7.70 18.48 4.90
CA LEU A 399 -7.40 17.05 4.82
C LEU A 399 -8.67 16.23 4.61
N CYS A 400 -9.73 16.46 5.39
CA CYS A 400 -10.98 15.73 5.24
C CYS A 400 -11.57 15.83 3.82
N LEU A 401 -11.70 17.04 3.28
CA LEU A 401 -12.27 17.27 1.96
C LEU A 401 -11.43 16.61 0.87
N LEU A 402 -10.10 16.73 0.96
CA LEU A 402 -9.20 16.10 0.01
C LEU A 402 -9.23 14.57 0.14
N THR A 403 -9.19 14.00 1.33
CA THR A 403 -9.32 12.54 1.53
C THR A 403 -10.62 12.00 0.96
N ALA A 404 -11.73 12.72 1.15
CA ALA A 404 -13.04 12.29 0.66
C ALA A 404 -13.14 12.34 -0.88
N ILE A 405 -12.57 13.36 -1.53
CA ILE A 405 -12.88 13.68 -2.94
C ILE A 405 -11.69 13.53 -3.88
N ALA A 406 -10.48 13.88 -3.44
CA ALA A 406 -9.26 13.89 -4.23
C ALA A 406 -8.01 13.56 -3.37
N PRO A 407 -7.91 12.34 -2.83
CA PRO A 407 -6.83 11.95 -1.91
C PRO A 407 -5.44 12.14 -2.53
N TYR A 408 -5.31 11.95 -3.84
CA TYR A 408 -4.09 12.16 -4.62
C TYR A 408 -3.54 13.60 -4.58
N GLN A 409 -4.36 14.58 -4.15
CA GLN A 409 -3.92 15.96 -3.96
C GLN A 409 -3.33 16.21 -2.57
N ILE A 410 -3.28 15.23 -1.66
CA ILE A 410 -2.62 15.39 -0.36
C ILE A 410 -1.11 15.26 -0.52
N ASP A 411 -0.38 16.26 -0.03
CA ASP A 411 1.08 16.35 -0.06
C ASP A 411 1.66 16.66 1.33
N ASP A 412 3.00 16.67 1.42
CA ASP A 412 3.72 16.88 2.67
C ASP A 412 3.39 18.24 3.30
N THR A 413 3.12 19.28 2.48
CA THR A 413 2.75 20.61 2.97
C THR A 413 1.43 20.60 3.73
N LEU A 414 0.40 19.92 3.22
CA LEU A 414 -0.87 19.78 3.94
C LEU A 414 -0.73 18.98 5.23
N ILE A 415 0.14 17.96 5.23
CA ILE A 415 0.43 17.18 6.44
C ILE A 415 1.15 18.04 7.47
N ASP A 416 2.13 18.84 7.06
CA ASP A 416 2.86 19.76 7.95
C ASP A 416 1.93 20.85 8.52
N GLU A 417 1.01 21.39 7.71
CA GLU A 417 -0.02 22.34 8.16
C GLU A 417 -0.96 21.73 9.21
N PHE A 418 -1.41 20.50 9.00
CA PHE A 418 -2.20 19.78 10.00
C PHE A 418 -1.40 19.52 11.27
N ARG A 419 -0.13 19.11 11.13
CA ARG A 419 0.77 18.83 12.27
C ARG A 419 1.18 20.05 13.06
N ALA A 420 0.94 21.26 12.56
CA ALA A 420 1.09 22.48 13.36
C ALA A 420 0.08 22.55 14.52
N PHE A 421 -1.05 21.83 14.42
CA PHE A 421 -2.12 21.82 15.42
C PHE A 421 -2.37 20.43 16.02
N PHE A 422 -2.12 19.35 15.27
CA PHE A 422 -2.41 17.97 15.66
C PHE A 422 -1.13 17.12 15.64
N ILE A 423 -0.57 16.85 16.82
CA ILE A 423 0.80 16.30 16.95
C ILE A 423 0.84 14.78 16.81
N GLU A 424 -0.17 14.07 17.32
CA GLU A 424 -0.14 12.61 17.39
C GLU A 424 -0.57 11.97 16.06
N ASP A 425 0.12 10.90 15.66
CA ASP A 425 -0.20 10.12 14.45
C ASP A 425 -1.63 9.57 14.46
N ARG A 426 -2.16 9.27 15.65
CA ARG A 426 -3.54 8.83 15.84
C ARG A 426 -4.55 9.88 15.38
N GLN A 427 -4.26 11.16 15.56
CA GLN A 427 -5.17 12.25 15.15
C GLN A 427 -5.26 12.32 13.62
N LEU A 428 -4.13 12.16 12.93
CA LEU A 428 -4.12 12.07 11.47
C LEU A 428 -4.89 10.83 11.00
N LEU A 429 -4.67 9.66 11.60
CA LEU A 429 -5.43 8.45 11.29
C LEU A 429 -6.94 8.68 11.48
N ASN A 430 -7.35 9.27 12.60
CA ASN A 430 -8.74 9.51 12.94
C ASN A 430 -9.45 10.40 11.91
N VAL A 431 -8.84 11.54 11.57
CA VAL A 431 -9.37 12.52 10.60
C VAL A 431 -9.49 11.89 9.21
N LEU A 432 -8.48 11.15 8.77
CA LEU A 432 -8.49 10.46 7.47
C LEU A 432 -9.55 9.35 7.43
N ALA A 433 -9.63 8.52 8.47
CA ALA A 433 -10.61 7.43 8.56
C ALA A 433 -12.05 7.99 8.57
N TRP A 434 -12.28 9.05 9.34
CA TRP A 434 -13.59 9.71 9.40
C TRP A 434 -14.01 10.30 8.06
N ALA A 435 -13.14 11.06 7.40
CA ALA A 435 -13.46 11.63 6.09
C ALA A 435 -13.69 10.56 5.02
N SER A 436 -12.83 9.54 5.01
CA SER A 436 -12.93 8.43 4.07
C SER A 436 -14.23 7.63 4.23
N PHE A 437 -14.61 7.32 5.47
CA PHE A 437 -15.83 6.55 5.72
C PHE A 437 -17.09 7.39 5.54
N THR A 438 -17.05 8.69 5.81
CA THR A 438 -18.17 9.61 5.58
C THR A 438 -18.64 9.57 4.12
N VAL A 439 -17.72 9.69 3.16
CA VAL A 439 -18.07 9.60 1.74
C VAL A 439 -18.43 8.17 1.31
N ALA A 440 -17.81 7.15 1.90
CA ALA A 440 -18.16 5.75 1.61
C ALA A 440 -19.59 5.40 2.06
N ARG A 441 -20.01 5.87 3.25
CA ARG A 441 -21.37 5.76 3.77
C ARG A 441 -22.36 6.49 2.87
N LYS A 442 -22.06 7.73 2.47
CA LYS A 442 -22.88 8.47 1.51
C LYS A 442 -23.14 7.64 0.24
N ILE A 443 -22.08 7.13 -0.38
CA ILE A 443 -22.19 6.33 -1.60
C ILE A 443 -23.11 5.12 -1.36
N GLY A 444 -22.91 4.39 -0.27
CA GLY A 444 -23.74 3.23 0.08
C GLY A 444 -25.21 3.56 0.35
N SER A 445 -25.47 4.69 1.02
CA SER A 445 -26.81 5.12 1.44
C SER A 445 -27.75 5.44 0.28
N HIS A 446 -27.21 5.76 -0.89
CA HIS A 446 -27.99 6.10 -2.09
C HIS A 446 -28.28 4.89 -2.98
N LEU A 447 -27.80 3.69 -2.61
CA LEU A 447 -27.95 2.49 -3.43
C LEU A 447 -29.29 1.80 -3.14
N THR A 448 -29.94 1.36 -4.22
CA THR A 448 -31.19 0.62 -4.15
C THR A 448 -30.96 -0.79 -3.60
N VAL A 449 -31.79 -1.20 -2.66
CA VAL A 449 -31.86 -2.59 -2.19
C VAL A 449 -32.93 -3.31 -3.00
N PRO A 450 -32.61 -4.42 -3.70
CA PRO A 450 -33.61 -5.22 -4.38
C PRO A 450 -34.61 -5.81 -3.36
N VAL A 451 -35.89 -5.85 -3.76
CA VAL A 451 -37.00 -6.40 -2.94
C VAL A 451 -36.94 -7.92 -2.87
#